data_AF-A0A9W9MYK9-F1
#
_entry.id   AF-A0A9W9MYK9-F1
#
_cell.length_a   1.000
_cell.length_b   1.000
_cell.length_c   1.000
_cell.angle_alpha   90.00
_cell.angle_beta   90.00
_cell.angle_gamma   90.00
#
_symmetry.space_group_name_H-M   'P 1'
#
loop_
_entity.id
_entity.type
_entity.pdbx_description
1 polymer ?
#
loop_
_entity_poly.entity_id
_entity_poly.type
_entity_poly.pdbx_seq_one_letter_code
_entity_poly.pdbx_strand_id
1 'polypeptide(L)'
;MAEKMDIVVDPDFYSMVSGYGDHGLHSRDTTSISSSIARGRLENGRRYQAIKEDDYWGPSDDQQFEAFEIGHMMFLVLDHNQPNPLFRAPIGNSPKNILDIGTGQGSWAIDVADRYPRATVRGVDIFPPPVSWMPPNCLFEVDDVLRDWTWREPFDFIHMRLMYGAFAPEGWEKLYKQAYDALEPGGWIEQMELDVRVYSDDGTLKKEHQLYGWGDMFIRCSERAGRSLRTHETMRSAIEKAGFVDVHEVKYKIPLGPWARDNTLKEAGHLQWAHWNAALEGWVMWLLTHYGEPEPWTKEEVQVFLAKVRTELKNPHIHAYEPANRVWARKPTKEELQTKANLKVETSP
;
A
#
# COMPACT_ATOMS: atom_id res chain seq x y z
N MET A 1 36.26 -41.13 -1.11
CA MET A 1 36.38 -39.69 -0.80
C MET A 1 35.42 -38.98 -1.72
N ALA A 2 34.38 -38.34 -1.17
CA ALA A 2 33.40 -37.60 -1.97
C ALA A 2 33.96 -36.20 -2.25
N GLU A 3 34.16 -35.86 -3.52
CA GLU A 3 34.49 -34.51 -3.95
C GLU A 3 33.28 -33.59 -3.69
N LYS A 4 33.50 -32.52 -2.91
CA LYS A 4 32.55 -31.42 -2.79
C LYS A 4 32.51 -30.69 -4.13
N MET A 5 31.37 -30.73 -4.82
CA MET A 5 31.05 -29.78 -5.88
C MET A 5 30.79 -28.42 -5.23
N ASP A 6 31.76 -27.52 -5.30
CA ASP A 6 31.53 -26.11 -5.02
C ASP A 6 30.67 -25.53 -6.15
N ILE A 7 29.50 -25.01 -5.79
CA ILE A 7 28.67 -24.25 -6.72
C ILE A 7 29.28 -22.86 -6.84
N VAL A 8 29.98 -22.62 -7.94
CA VAL A 8 30.55 -21.31 -8.27
C VAL A 8 29.44 -20.44 -8.85
N VAL A 9 29.27 -19.24 -8.29
CA VAL A 9 28.30 -18.25 -8.78
C VAL A 9 28.75 -17.73 -10.14
N ASP A 10 27.82 -17.66 -11.09
CA ASP A 10 28.03 -17.10 -12.41
C ASP A 10 28.54 -15.65 -12.32
N PRO A 11 29.77 -15.35 -12.79
CA PRO A 11 30.33 -13.99 -12.77
C PRO A 11 29.55 -13.01 -13.67
N ASP A 12 28.66 -13.50 -14.55
CA ASP A 12 27.82 -12.70 -15.44
C ASP A 12 26.40 -12.46 -14.92
N PHE A 13 26.03 -12.93 -13.71
CA PHE A 13 24.70 -12.64 -13.14
C PHE A 13 24.43 -11.12 -12.98
N TYR A 14 25.48 -10.32 -12.77
CA TYR A 14 25.39 -8.87 -12.63
C TYR A 14 25.62 -8.08 -13.94
N SER A 15 25.97 -8.74 -15.04
CA SER A 15 26.26 -8.07 -16.32
C SER A 15 25.02 -7.90 -17.23
N MET A 16 23.88 -8.52 -16.89
CA MET A 16 22.60 -8.31 -17.60
C MET A 16 21.90 -6.96 -17.30
N VAL A 17 22.47 -6.11 -16.44
CA VAL A 17 21.89 -4.79 -16.09
C VAL A 17 22.43 -3.65 -16.99
N SER A 18 23.37 -3.92 -17.89
CA SER A 18 23.95 -2.88 -18.75
C SER A 18 23.80 -3.20 -20.23
N GLY A 19 22.73 -2.73 -20.86
CA GLY A 19 22.56 -2.98 -22.28
C GLY A 19 21.37 -2.37 -22.99
N TYR A 20 20.97 -1.12 -22.74
CA TYR A 20 20.26 -0.33 -23.75
C TYR A 20 20.67 1.14 -23.73
N GLY A 21 20.88 1.66 -24.94
CA GLY A 21 21.69 2.82 -25.25
C GLY A 21 21.09 4.17 -24.86
N ASP A 22 22.02 5.10 -24.70
CA ASP A 22 21.84 6.54 -24.59
C ASP A 22 20.99 7.10 -25.73
N HIS A 23 19.79 7.58 -25.41
CA HIS A 23 19.16 8.71 -26.09
C HIS A 23 18.21 9.44 -25.14
N GLY A 24 18.59 10.66 -24.76
CA GLY A 24 17.67 11.67 -24.19
C GLY A 24 18.00 12.10 -22.76
N LEU A 25 19.02 12.94 -22.63
CA LEU A 25 19.45 13.58 -21.39
C LEU A 25 18.37 14.53 -20.83
N HIS A 26 17.62 14.08 -19.82
CA HIS A 26 16.94 14.96 -18.87
C HIS A 26 17.35 14.56 -17.44
N SER A 27 18.15 15.43 -16.80
CA SER A 27 18.52 15.51 -15.38
C SER A 27 18.16 14.28 -14.52
N ARG A 28 19.01 13.24 -14.51
CA ARG A 28 18.88 12.10 -13.59
C ARG A 28 19.75 12.33 -12.35
N ASP A 29 19.12 12.67 -11.22
CA ASP A 29 19.71 12.60 -9.88
C ASP A 29 19.36 11.26 -9.20
N THR A 30 19.16 10.18 -9.98
CA THR A 30 18.89 8.82 -9.49
C THR A 30 20.17 8.00 -9.52
N THR A 31 20.59 7.44 -8.38
CA THR A 31 21.74 6.53 -8.27
C THR A 31 21.29 5.08 -8.15
N SER A 32 22.18 4.13 -8.44
CA SER A 32 21.91 2.70 -8.20
C SER A 32 21.70 2.41 -6.71
N ILE A 33 20.88 1.39 -6.43
CA ILE A 33 20.54 0.97 -5.06
C ILE A 33 21.80 0.40 -4.39
N SER A 34 22.06 0.82 -3.15
CA SER A 34 23.17 0.26 -2.37
C SER A 34 22.89 -1.20 -1.98
N SER A 35 23.93 -2.04 -1.99
CA SER A 35 23.79 -3.48 -1.69
C SER A 35 23.26 -3.78 -0.28
N SER A 36 23.36 -2.83 0.67
CA SER A 36 22.79 -2.95 2.01
C SER A 36 21.28 -2.72 2.04
N ILE A 37 20.77 -1.78 1.22
CA ILE A 37 19.31 -1.56 1.09
C ILE A 37 18.66 -2.80 0.47
N ALA A 38 19.29 -3.39 -0.54
CA ALA A 38 18.79 -4.59 -1.21
C ALA A 38 18.76 -5.85 -0.32
N ARG A 39 19.63 -5.95 0.71
CA ARG A 39 19.68 -7.15 1.58
C ARG A 39 18.60 -7.18 2.67
N GLY A 40 18.15 -6.03 3.15
CA GLY A 40 17.22 -5.95 4.28
C GLY A 40 17.81 -6.44 5.62
N ARG A 41 17.00 -6.41 6.68
CA ARG A 41 17.28 -7.04 7.99
C ARG A 41 16.44 -8.30 8.16
N LEU A 42 17.03 -9.37 8.67
CA LEU A 42 16.31 -10.62 8.98
C LEU A 42 15.95 -10.66 10.46
N GLU A 43 14.67 -10.89 10.76
CA GLU A 43 14.18 -11.02 12.12
C GLU A 43 13.02 -12.02 12.18
N ASN A 44 13.03 -12.93 13.15
CA ASN A 44 11.99 -13.95 13.34
C ASN A 44 11.68 -14.82 12.09
N GLY A 45 12.57 -14.85 11.09
CA GLY A 45 12.40 -15.58 9.83
C GLY A 45 11.76 -14.76 8.70
N ARG A 46 11.54 -13.46 8.90
CA ARG A 46 11.04 -12.52 7.89
C ARG A 46 12.12 -11.51 7.52
N ARG A 47 12.04 -10.95 6.31
CA ARG A 47 12.95 -9.88 5.84
C ARG A 47 12.24 -8.54 5.93
N TYR A 48 12.88 -7.55 6.55
CA TYR A 48 12.42 -6.16 6.64
C TYR A 48 13.42 -5.23 5.96
N GLN A 49 13.04 -3.97 5.75
CA GLN A 49 13.88 -2.97 5.08
C GLN A 49 15.06 -2.59 5.99
N ALA A 50 16.22 -2.25 5.41
CA ALA A 50 17.45 -1.93 6.15
C ALA A 50 17.64 -0.42 6.41
N ILE A 51 16.65 0.42 6.10
CA ILE A 51 16.79 1.87 6.21
C ILE A 51 16.74 2.28 7.69
N LYS A 52 17.78 3.03 8.10
CA LYS A 52 18.23 3.20 9.48
C LYS A 52 17.37 4.10 10.37
N GLU A 53 16.39 4.82 9.81
CA GLU A 53 15.79 5.98 10.50
C GLU A 53 14.28 5.85 10.79
N ASP A 54 13.61 4.79 10.36
CA ASP A 54 12.23 4.52 10.81
C ASP A 54 11.81 3.11 10.41
N ASP A 55 11.75 2.20 11.40
CA ASP A 55 11.39 0.79 11.18
C ASP A 55 9.94 0.67 10.67
N TYR A 56 9.78 0.48 9.36
CA TYR A 56 8.52 0.05 8.78
C TYR A 56 8.16 -1.35 9.29
N TRP A 57 6.89 -1.54 9.66
CA TRP A 57 6.42 -2.70 10.41
C TRP A 57 6.18 -3.93 9.53
N GLY A 58 5.96 -3.75 8.24
CA GLY A 58 5.65 -4.83 7.30
C GLY A 58 6.91 -5.42 6.66
N PRO A 59 6.99 -6.75 6.48
CA PRO A 59 8.13 -7.37 5.82
C PRO A 59 8.18 -7.07 4.31
N SER A 60 9.38 -7.13 3.74
CA SER A 60 9.68 -7.09 2.30
C SER A 60 10.34 -8.42 1.87
N ASP A 61 9.61 -9.52 2.03
CA ASP A 61 9.97 -10.85 1.55
C ASP A 61 8.97 -11.39 0.53
N ASP A 62 9.36 -12.46 -0.15
CA ASP A 62 8.64 -13.06 -1.27
C ASP A 62 7.21 -13.46 -0.85
N GLN A 63 7.05 -13.94 0.39
CA GLN A 63 5.74 -14.28 0.95
C GLN A 63 4.84 -13.03 1.11
N GLN A 64 5.40 -11.90 1.53
CA GLN A 64 4.63 -10.66 1.63
C GLN A 64 4.31 -10.06 0.25
N PHE A 65 5.22 -10.19 -0.71
CA PHE A 65 4.95 -9.76 -2.09
C PHE A 65 3.87 -10.60 -2.78
N GLU A 66 3.84 -11.92 -2.54
CA GLU A 66 2.74 -12.79 -2.98
C GLU A 66 1.40 -12.33 -2.40
N ALA A 67 1.37 -11.99 -1.11
CA ALA A 67 0.17 -11.41 -0.49
C ALA A 67 -0.28 -10.12 -1.17
N PHE A 68 0.65 -9.20 -1.50
CA PHE A 68 0.31 -7.95 -2.19
C PHE A 68 -0.28 -8.18 -3.58
N GLU A 69 0.21 -9.17 -4.32
CA GLU A 69 -0.34 -9.55 -5.63
C GLU A 69 -1.77 -10.10 -5.50
N ILE A 70 -2.03 -10.97 -4.51
CA ILE A 70 -3.38 -11.48 -4.23
C ILE A 70 -4.32 -10.33 -3.84
N GLY A 71 -3.86 -9.42 -2.99
CA GLY A 71 -4.62 -8.22 -2.61
C GLY A 71 -4.93 -7.34 -3.82
N HIS A 72 -3.97 -7.16 -4.73
CA HIS A 72 -4.19 -6.41 -5.98
C HIS A 72 -5.30 -7.04 -6.83
N MET A 73 -5.27 -8.37 -7.05
CA MET A 73 -6.33 -9.09 -7.76
C MET A 73 -7.70 -8.96 -7.08
N MET A 74 -7.74 -9.03 -5.74
CA MET A 74 -8.99 -8.86 -4.99
C MET A 74 -9.63 -7.49 -5.27
N PHE A 75 -8.84 -6.41 -5.24
CA PHE A 75 -9.37 -5.08 -5.55
C PHE A 75 -9.86 -4.93 -6.99
N LEU A 76 -9.17 -5.56 -7.95
CA LEU A 76 -9.65 -5.61 -9.35
C LEU A 76 -11.00 -6.32 -9.46
N VAL A 77 -11.20 -7.44 -8.74
CA VAL A 77 -12.48 -8.16 -8.73
C VAL A 77 -13.59 -7.30 -8.12
N LEU A 78 -13.31 -6.62 -7.00
CA LEU A 78 -14.29 -5.73 -6.35
C LEU A 78 -14.77 -4.62 -7.28
N ASP A 79 -13.87 -4.06 -8.08
CA ASP A 79 -14.16 -2.96 -9.01
C ASP A 79 -14.31 -3.41 -10.48
N HIS A 80 -14.48 -4.71 -10.75
CA HIS A 80 -14.53 -5.25 -12.13
C HIS A 80 -15.64 -4.66 -13.01
N ASN A 81 -16.73 -4.21 -12.39
CA ASN A 81 -17.90 -3.64 -13.08
C ASN A 81 -17.76 -2.13 -13.37
N GLN A 82 -16.59 -1.56 -13.09
CA GLN A 82 -16.32 -0.15 -13.26
C GLN A 82 -15.64 0.12 -14.60
N PRO A 83 -15.80 1.33 -15.16
CA PRO A 83 -15.06 1.73 -16.35
C PRO A 83 -13.55 1.55 -16.18
N ASN A 84 -13.05 1.74 -14.96
CA ASN A 84 -11.68 1.47 -14.57
C ASN A 84 -11.65 0.71 -13.23
N PRO A 85 -11.19 -0.56 -13.20
CA PRO A 85 -11.04 -1.33 -11.96
C PRO A 85 -9.80 -0.95 -11.11
N LEU A 86 -8.85 -0.17 -11.64
CA LEU A 86 -7.62 0.20 -10.92
C LEU A 86 -7.83 1.40 -9.98
N PHE A 87 -8.70 2.33 -10.37
CA PHE A 87 -9.00 3.55 -9.62
C PHE A 87 -10.34 4.18 -10.05
N ARG A 88 -10.89 5.09 -9.23
CA ARG A 88 -12.18 5.77 -9.46
C ARG A 88 -12.06 7.23 -9.87
N ALA A 89 -10.92 7.87 -9.57
CA ALA A 89 -10.65 9.26 -9.91
C ALA A 89 -10.80 9.51 -11.42
N PRO A 90 -11.54 10.54 -11.84
CA PRO A 90 -11.76 10.84 -13.26
C PRO A 90 -10.57 11.60 -13.87
N ILE A 91 -9.45 10.91 -14.05
CA ILE A 91 -8.18 11.50 -14.56
C ILE A 91 -8.15 11.70 -16.09
N GLY A 92 -9.26 11.42 -16.77
CA GLY A 92 -9.37 11.49 -18.22
C GLY A 92 -8.60 10.37 -18.96
N ASN A 93 -8.42 10.57 -20.27
CA ASN A 93 -7.84 9.59 -21.19
C ASN A 93 -6.37 9.88 -21.55
N SER A 94 -5.79 10.96 -21.03
CA SER A 94 -4.45 11.40 -21.39
C SER A 94 -3.70 12.06 -20.23
N PRO A 95 -3.63 11.41 -19.04
CA PRO A 95 -2.70 11.83 -18.01
C PRO A 95 -1.26 11.77 -18.54
N LYS A 96 -0.40 12.64 -18.03
CA LYS A 96 1.03 12.72 -18.40
C LYS A 96 1.91 12.14 -17.31
N ASN A 97 1.64 12.47 -16.04
CA ASN A 97 2.43 12.04 -14.89
C ASN A 97 1.53 11.43 -13.82
N ILE A 98 1.80 10.17 -13.47
CA ILE A 98 1.10 9.44 -12.42
C ILE A 98 2.11 8.98 -11.36
N LEU A 99 1.75 9.12 -10.09
CA LEU A 99 2.55 8.66 -8.96
C LEU A 99 1.80 7.59 -8.17
N ASP A 100 2.46 6.48 -7.88
CA ASP A 100 2.00 5.41 -6.98
C ASP A 100 2.91 5.37 -5.76
N ILE A 101 2.40 5.80 -4.61
CA ILE A 101 3.14 5.92 -3.36
C ILE A 101 2.95 4.65 -2.53
N GLY A 102 4.06 4.04 -2.11
CA GLY A 102 4.05 2.73 -1.46
C GLY A 102 3.75 1.62 -2.46
N THR A 103 4.44 1.64 -3.61
CA THR A 103 4.12 0.77 -4.74
C THR A 103 4.29 -0.72 -4.42
N GLY A 104 5.09 -1.06 -3.40
CA GLY A 104 5.30 -2.43 -2.93
C GLY A 104 5.82 -3.35 -4.03
N GLN A 105 4.98 -4.29 -4.47
CA GLN A 105 5.33 -5.21 -5.55
C GLN A 105 5.35 -4.54 -6.93
N GLY A 106 4.65 -3.41 -7.11
CA GLY A 106 4.59 -2.67 -8.37
C GLY A 106 3.42 -3.02 -9.29
N SER A 107 2.57 -4.01 -8.95
CA SER A 107 1.49 -4.49 -9.84
C SER A 107 0.57 -3.35 -10.30
N TRP A 108 0.18 -2.46 -9.38
CA TRP A 108 -0.72 -1.36 -9.71
C TRP A 108 -0.08 -0.38 -10.68
N ALA A 109 1.18 0.01 -10.43
CA ALA A 109 1.90 0.92 -11.31
C ALA A 109 2.08 0.32 -12.73
N ILE A 110 2.38 -0.97 -12.82
CA ILE A 110 2.52 -1.69 -14.09
C ILE A 110 1.19 -1.69 -14.87
N ASP A 111 0.09 -2.09 -14.23
CA ASP A 111 -1.23 -2.15 -14.87
C ASP A 111 -1.70 -0.76 -15.34
N VAL A 112 -1.40 0.29 -14.58
CA VAL A 112 -1.71 1.67 -14.97
C VAL A 112 -0.82 2.14 -16.12
N ALA A 113 0.46 1.77 -16.13
CA ALA A 113 1.38 2.08 -17.22
C ALA A 113 0.95 1.43 -18.54
N ASP A 114 0.51 0.16 -18.48
CA ASP A 114 -0.05 -0.56 -19.63
C ASP A 114 -1.33 0.10 -20.15
N ARG A 115 -2.20 0.56 -19.24
CA ARG A 115 -3.45 1.25 -19.62
C ARG A 115 -3.20 2.63 -20.24
N TYR A 116 -2.17 3.34 -19.79
CA TYR A 116 -1.85 4.70 -20.22
C TYR A 116 -0.44 4.76 -20.83
N PRO A 117 -0.21 4.23 -22.04
CA PRO A 117 1.13 4.10 -22.63
C PRO A 117 1.81 5.44 -22.95
N ARG A 118 1.07 6.56 -22.85
CA ARG A 118 1.60 7.93 -23.03
C ARG A 118 1.88 8.67 -21.71
N ALA A 119 1.45 8.11 -20.58
CA ALA A 119 1.75 8.65 -19.26
C ALA A 119 3.06 8.06 -18.74
N THR A 120 3.85 8.84 -18.03
CA THR A 120 4.91 8.31 -17.16
C THR A 120 4.30 7.95 -15.81
N VAL A 121 4.39 6.68 -15.43
CA VAL A 121 3.94 6.16 -14.13
C VAL A 121 5.17 5.91 -13.26
N ARG A 122 5.21 6.54 -12.09
CA ARG A 122 6.28 6.38 -11.11
C ARG A 122 5.75 5.61 -9.91
N GLY A 123 6.31 4.46 -9.61
CA GLY A 123 6.09 3.75 -8.36
C GLY A 123 7.23 4.06 -7.39
N VAL A 124 6.89 4.53 -6.19
CA VAL A 124 7.88 4.88 -5.16
C VAL A 124 7.66 4.02 -3.94
N ASP A 125 8.72 3.44 -3.41
CA ASP A 125 8.70 2.66 -2.18
C ASP A 125 10.05 2.76 -1.46
N ILE A 126 10.06 2.48 -0.16
CA ILE A 126 11.29 2.41 0.64
C ILE A 126 12.08 1.13 0.37
N PHE A 127 11.46 0.15 -0.32
CA PHE A 127 12.10 -1.09 -0.75
C PHE A 127 11.87 -1.33 -2.25
N PRO A 128 12.90 -1.78 -3.00
CA PRO A 128 12.74 -2.02 -4.44
C PRO A 128 11.73 -3.13 -4.73
N PRO A 129 10.79 -2.93 -5.67
CA PRO A 129 9.88 -3.97 -6.13
C PRO A 129 10.66 -5.19 -6.70
N PRO A 130 10.22 -6.43 -6.44
CA PRO A 130 10.89 -7.65 -6.91
C PRO A 130 10.50 -7.99 -8.37
N VAL A 131 10.45 -6.99 -9.25
CA VAL A 131 10.02 -7.17 -10.64
C VAL A 131 11.23 -7.25 -11.57
N SER A 132 11.17 -8.17 -12.54
CA SER A 132 12.20 -8.35 -13.57
C SER A 132 11.89 -7.59 -14.86
N TRP A 133 10.65 -7.15 -15.03
CA TRP A 133 10.18 -6.45 -16.22
C TRP A 133 9.11 -5.43 -15.85
N MET A 134 9.09 -4.31 -16.57
CA MET A 134 8.05 -3.28 -16.49
C MET A 134 7.88 -2.60 -17.85
N PRO A 135 6.70 -2.01 -18.13
CA PRO A 135 6.50 -1.19 -19.32
C PRO A 135 7.51 -0.03 -19.41
N PRO A 136 7.92 0.41 -20.61
CA PRO A 136 8.94 1.45 -20.78
C PRO A 136 8.55 2.82 -20.20
N ASN A 137 7.26 3.03 -19.92
CA ASN A 137 6.71 4.23 -19.31
C ASN A 137 6.45 4.07 -17.80
N CYS A 138 6.81 2.92 -17.21
CA CYS A 138 6.77 2.65 -15.77
C CYS A 138 8.18 2.80 -15.19
N LEU A 139 8.33 3.57 -14.12
CA LEU A 139 9.60 3.82 -13.43
C LEU A 139 9.44 3.47 -11.95
N PHE A 140 10.39 2.74 -11.38
CA PHE A 140 10.44 2.48 -9.95
C PHE A 140 11.59 3.23 -9.29
N GLU A 141 11.28 3.93 -8.20
CA GLU A 141 12.22 4.75 -7.44
C GLU A 141 12.21 4.29 -5.98
N VAL A 142 13.40 4.09 -5.41
CA VAL A 142 13.55 3.76 -3.99
C VAL A 142 13.78 5.06 -3.23
N ASP A 143 12.76 5.55 -2.55
CA ASP A 143 12.83 6.81 -1.80
C ASP A 143 11.85 6.84 -0.61
N ASP A 144 12.15 7.68 0.35
CA ASP A 144 11.26 8.01 1.46
C ASP A 144 10.39 9.20 1.08
N VAL A 145 9.10 8.94 0.85
CA VAL A 145 8.12 9.97 0.44
C VAL A 145 7.86 11.03 1.50
N LEU A 146 8.34 10.87 2.75
CA LEU A 146 8.31 11.93 3.76
C LEU A 146 9.47 12.92 3.60
N ARG A 147 10.44 12.66 2.73
CA ARG A 147 11.46 13.65 2.34
C ARG A 147 10.88 14.64 1.33
N ASP A 148 11.61 15.72 1.11
CA ASP A 148 11.20 16.75 0.17
C ASP A 148 11.28 16.20 -1.25
N TRP A 149 10.16 16.32 -1.98
CA TRP A 149 10.04 15.76 -3.32
C TRP A 149 10.87 16.54 -4.34
N THR A 150 11.67 15.84 -5.13
CA THR A 150 12.59 16.45 -6.12
C THR A 150 12.04 16.44 -7.55
N TRP A 151 10.85 15.86 -7.76
CA TRP A 151 10.20 15.86 -9.07
C TRP A 151 9.82 17.28 -9.50
N ARG A 152 10.23 17.65 -10.72
CA ARG A 152 10.01 19.00 -11.28
C ARG A 152 8.67 19.14 -11.98
N GLU A 153 8.21 18.06 -12.59
CA GLU A 153 6.94 18.03 -13.31
C GLU A 153 5.82 17.68 -12.34
N PRO A 154 4.71 18.43 -12.33
CA PRO A 154 3.56 18.11 -11.49
C PRO A 154 2.85 16.85 -11.99
N PHE A 155 2.12 16.22 -11.07
CA PHE A 155 1.35 15.01 -11.32
C PHE A 155 -0.10 15.33 -11.72
N ASP A 156 -0.67 14.51 -12.60
CA ASP A 156 -2.11 14.53 -12.88
C ASP A 156 -2.88 13.66 -11.87
N PHE A 157 -2.21 12.63 -11.35
CA PHE A 157 -2.80 11.66 -10.44
C PHE A 157 -1.78 11.11 -9.44
N ILE A 158 -2.17 11.03 -8.17
CA ILE A 158 -1.41 10.38 -7.10
C ILE A 158 -2.29 9.29 -6.47
N HIS A 159 -1.77 8.08 -6.42
CA HIS A 159 -2.42 6.90 -5.84
C HIS A 159 -1.66 6.40 -4.61
N MET A 160 -2.42 5.92 -3.62
CA MET A 160 -1.92 5.22 -2.42
C MET A 160 -2.85 4.06 -2.10
N ARG A 161 -2.31 2.93 -1.64
CA ARG A 161 -3.15 1.80 -1.24
C ARG A 161 -2.49 0.94 -0.17
N LEU A 162 -3.25 0.62 0.88
CA LEU A 162 -2.80 -0.18 2.03
C LEU A 162 -1.56 0.38 2.72
N MET A 163 -1.54 1.70 2.92
CA MET A 163 -0.43 2.42 3.56
C MET A 163 -0.66 2.60 5.07
N TYR A 164 -1.72 2.03 5.64
CA TYR A 164 -1.95 2.04 7.09
C TYR A 164 -0.71 1.56 7.88
N GLY A 165 -0.40 2.23 8.99
CA GLY A 165 0.79 1.96 9.79
C GLY A 165 2.12 2.38 9.13
N ALA A 166 2.14 2.91 7.90
CA ALA A 166 3.39 3.38 7.29
C ALA A 166 3.98 4.59 8.03
N PHE A 167 3.12 5.50 8.51
CA PHE A 167 3.55 6.77 9.10
C PHE A 167 2.87 7.06 10.45
N ALA A 168 3.56 7.84 11.27
CA ALA A 168 2.94 8.56 12.38
C ALA A 168 1.95 9.62 11.85
N PRO A 169 1.03 10.14 12.69
CA PRO A 169 0.03 11.12 12.26
C PRO A 169 0.61 12.35 11.53
N GLU A 170 1.72 12.89 12.02
CA GLU A 170 2.44 14.03 11.42
C GLU A 170 3.02 13.70 10.04
N GLY A 171 3.45 12.45 9.82
CA GLY A 171 3.92 11.97 8.53
C GLY A 171 2.80 11.95 7.50
N TRP A 172 1.60 11.50 7.91
CA TRP A 172 0.41 11.59 7.06
C TRP A 172 0.05 13.02 6.68
N GLU A 173 0.06 13.95 7.65
CA GLU A 173 -0.20 15.37 7.38
C GLU A 173 0.82 15.95 6.38
N LYS A 174 2.11 15.64 6.55
CA LYS A 174 3.16 16.03 5.60
C LYS A 174 2.89 15.44 4.21
N LEU A 175 2.58 14.15 4.13
CA LEU A 175 2.35 13.45 2.88
C LEU A 175 1.19 14.02 2.07
N TYR A 176 0.02 14.22 2.69
CA TYR A 176 -1.13 14.80 1.99
C TYR A 176 -0.85 16.24 1.52
N LYS A 177 -0.07 17.01 2.28
CA LYS A 177 0.36 18.34 1.85
C LYS A 177 1.28 18.27 0.64
N GLN A 178 2.29 17.40 0.64
CA GLN A 178 3.20 17.23 -0.50
C GLN A 178 2.45 16.74 -1.75
N ALA A 179 1.52 15.79 -1.59
CA ALA A 179 0.65 15.34 -2.66
C ALA A 179 -0.21 16.48 -3.23
N TYR A 180 -0.79 17.31 -2.35
CA TYR A 180 -1.55 18.49 -2.79
C TYR A 180 -0.66 19.46 -3.56
N ASP A 181 0.54 19.76 -3.07
CA ASP A 181 1.45 20.72 -3.71
C ASP A 181 1.93 20.23 -5.08
N ALA A 182 2.24 18.95 -5.21
CA ALA A 182 2.79 18.32 -6.41
C ALA A 182 1.77 18.01 -7.52
N LEU A 183 0.47 18.02 -7.21
CA LEU A 183 -0.57 17.85 -8.23
C LEU A 183 -0.76 19.12 -9.08
N GLU A 184 -1.02 18.96 -10.37
CA GLU A 184 -1.58 20.03 -11.20
C GLU A 184 -2.92 20.52 -10.62
N PRO A 185 -3.27 21.80 -10.71
CA PRO A 185 -4.62 22.25 -10.42
C PRO A 185 -5.65 21.46 -11.26
N GLY A 186 -6.63 20.85 -10.61
CA GLY A 186 -7.56 19.91 -11.26
C GLY A 186 -7.11 18.43 -11.26
N GLY A 187 -5.87 18.13 -10.86
CA GLY A 187 -5.37 16.78 -10.66
C GLY A 187 -6.00 16.07 -9.47
N TRP A 188 -5.82 14.76 -9.37
CA TRP A 188 -6.53 13.91 -8.41
C TRP A 188 -5.60 13.18 -7.44
N ILE A 189 -6.08 13.01 -6.22
CA ILE A 189 -5.54 12.03 -5.26
C ILE A 189 -6.56 10.90 -5.11
N GLU A 190 -6.09 9.67 -4.98
CA GLU A 190 -6.91 8.53 -4.57
C GLU A 190 -6.17 7.65 -3.57
N GLN A 191 -6.88 7.26 -2.52
CA GLN A 191 -6.37 6.39 -1.49
C GLN A 191 -7.37 5.28 -1.16
N MET A 192 -6.86 4.06 -0.97
CA MET A 192 -7.66 2.93 -0.51
C MET A 192 -7.02 2.25 0.71
N GLU A 193 -7.79 2.09 1.78
CA GLU A 193 -7.33 1.49 3.04
C GLU A 193 -8.32 0.44 3.55
N LEU A 194 -7.78 -0.61 4.18
CA LEU A 194 -8.56 -1.57 4.96
C LEU A 194 -8.75 -1.08 6.40
N ASP A 195 -9.86 -1.49 7.02
CA ASP A 195 -9.94 -1.59 8.47
C ASP A 195 -9.33 -2.94 8.88
N VAL A 196 -8.33 -2.91 9.77
CA VAL A 196 -7.67 -4.12 10.29
C VAL A 196 -8.57 -4.96 11.20
N ARG A 197 -9.74 -4.43 11.57
CA ARG A 197 -10.76 -5.16 12.35
C ARG A 197 -11.66 -5.98 11.44
N VAL A 198 -12.02 -7.15 11.95
CA VAL A 198 -12.92 -8.10 11.29
C VAL A 198 -14.29 -8.02 11.95
N TYR A 199 -15.33 -7.99 11.13
CA TYR A 199 -16.71 -7.87 11.58
C TYR A 199 -17.58 -8.98 11.01
N SER A 200 -18.81 -9.09 11.54
CA SER A 200 -19.84 -9.99 11.04
C SER A 200 -21.21 -9.37 11.30
N ASP A 201 -22.11 -9.46 10.33
CA ASP A 201 -23.45 -8.87 10.43
C ASP A 201 -24.49 -9.81 11.06
N ASP A 202 -24.20 -11.10 11.17
CA ASP A 202 -25.17 -12.13 11.61
C ASP A 202 -24.81 -12.83 12.93
N GLY A 203 -23.79 -12.31 13.62
CA GLY A 203 -23.34 -12.81 14.92
C GLY A 203 -22.59 -14.14 14.87
N THR A 204 -22.20 -14.60 13.68
CA THR A 204 -21.38 -15.82 13.53
C THR A 204 -19.95 -15.62 14.03
N LEU A 205 -19.40 -14.40 13.96
CA LEU A 205 -18.15 -14.02 14.62
C LEU A 205 -18.42 -13.68 16.10
N LYS A 206 -18.07 -14.60 16.99
CA LYS A 206 -18.29 -14.48 18.44
C LYS A 206 -17.04 -13.97 19.17
N LYS A 207 -17.23 -13.48 20.40
CA LYS A 207 -16.15 -12.92 21.25
C LYS A 207 -15.06 -13.94 21.61
N GLU A 208 -15.38 -15.22 21.53
CA GLU A 208 -14.45 -16.32 21.81
C GLU A 208 -13.48 -16.57 20.64
N HIS A 209 -13.82 -16.09 19.44
CA HIS A 209 -12.97 -16.22 18.26
C HIS A 209 -11.80 -15.25 18.31
N GLN A 210 -10.62 -15.71 17.90
CA GLN A 210 -9.42 -14.89 17.77
C GLN A 210 -9.62 -13.76 16.75
N LEU A 211 -10.32 -14.03 15.65
CA LEU A 211 -10.66 -13.03 14.63
C LEU A 211 -11.47 -11.86 15.20
N TYR A 212 -12.28 -12.08 16.24
CA TYR A 212 -13.08 -11.02 16.86
C TYR A 212 -12.20 -9.97 17.55
N GLY A 213 -11.18 -10.42 18.29
CA GLY A 213 -10.25 -9.55 19.02
C GLY A 213 -9.01 -9.12 18.21
N TRP A 214 -8.85 -9.65 17.00
CA TRP A 214 -7.68 -9.45 16.14
C TRP A 214 -7.36 -7.97 15.94
N GLY A 215 -8.24 -7.21 15.29
CA GLY A 215 -7.93 -5.82 14.93
C GLY A 215 -7.72 -4.91 16.15
N ASP A 216 -8.49 -5.11 17.21
CA ASP A 216 -8.35 -4.32 18.44
C ASP A 216 -7.00 -4.53 19.12
N MET A 217 -6.51 -5.77 19.14
CA MET A 217 -5.17 -6.07 19.65
C MET A 217 -4.09 -5.35 18.84
N PHE A 218 -4.23 -5.32 17.52
CA PHE A 218 -3.23 -4.77 16.62
C PHE A 218 -3.19 -3.26 16.74
N ILE A 219 -4.36 -2.63 16.78
CA ILE A 219 -4.48 -1.20 16.98
C ILE A 219 -3.78 -0.78 18.28
N ARG A 220 -3.97 -1.49 19.40
CA ARG A 220 -3.25 -1.18 20.65
C ARG A 220 -1.73 -1.32 20.51
N CYS A 221 -1.26 -2.38 19.84
CA CYS A 221 0.17 -2.55 19.60
C CYS A 221 0.73 -1.44 18.69
N SER A 222 -0.03 -1.04 17.68
CA SER A 222 0.38 -0.01 16.72
C SER A 222 0.40 1.39 17.35
N GLU A 223 -0.53 1.67 18.28
CA GLU A 223 -0.52 2.89 19.09
C GLU A 223 0.74 2.99 19.95
N ARG A 224 1.19 1.88 20.56
CA ARG A 224 2.49 1.84 21.27
C ARG A 224 3.69 2.00 20.34
N ALA A 225 3.60 1.47 19.12
CA ALA A 225 4.62 1.63 18.10
C ALA A 225 4.65 3.05 17.49
N GLY A 226 3.70 3.93 17.84
CA GLY A 226 3.59 5.27 17.27
C GLY A 226 3.10 5.31 15.81
N ARG A 227 2.57 4.19 15.30
CA ARG A 227 2.14 4.02 13.90
C ARG A 227 0.69 3.60 13.85
N SER A 228 -0.21 4.50 13.45
CA SER A 228 -1.65 4.22 13.50
C SER A 228 -2.08 3.28 12.36
N LEU A 229 -2.83 2.23 12.70
CA LEU A 229 -3.53 1.37 11.73
C LEU A 229 -4.95 1.87 11.39
N ARG A 230 -5.32 3.07 11.87
CA ARG A 230 -6.66 3.66 11.69
C ARG A 230 -6.74 4.64 10.51
N THR A 231 -5.83 4.56 9.53
CA THR A 231 -5.85 5.44 8.35
C THR A 231 -7.19 5.42 7.61
N HIS A 232 -7.87 4.27 7.57
CA HIS A 232 -9.21 4.16 6.97
C HIS A 232 -10.27 5.07 7.63
N GLU A 233 -10.10 5.44 8.91
CA GLU A 233 -11.00 6.34 9.65
C GLU A 233 -10.66 7.82 9.40
N THR A 234 -9.40 8.13 9.10
CA THR A 234 -8.88 9.50 9.09
C THR A 234 -8.58 10.05 7.69
N MET A 235 -8.34 9.20 6.69
CA MET A 235 -7.86 9.65 5.37
C MET A 235 -8.78 10.67 4.71
N ARG A 236 -10.11 10.51 4.82
CA ARG A 236 -11.07 11.45 4.22
C ARG A 236 -10.87 12.87 4.77
N SER A 237 -10.91 13.01 6.09
CA SER A 237 -10.80 14.32 6.73
C SER A 237 -9.40 14.91 6.59
N ALA A 238 -8.37 14.08 6.53
CA ALA A 238 -6.99 14.51 6.27
C ALA A 238 -6.82 15.05 4.83
N ILE A 239 -7.42 14.38 3.84
CA ILE A 239 -7.46 14.86 2.44
C ILE A 239 -8.22 16.20 2.35
N GLU A 240 -9.37 16.32 3.00
CA GLU A 240 -10.12 17.59 3.05
C GLU A 240 -9.29 18.71 3.73
N LYS A 241 -8.64 18.40 4.85
CA LYS A 241 -7.78 19.33 5.60
C LYS A 241 -6.59 19.83 4.76
N ALA A 242 -6.04 18.98 3.89
CA ALA A 242 -4.95 19.36 2.99
C ALA A 242 -5.37 20.34 1.89
N GLY A 243 -6.68 20.55 1.68
CA GLY A 243 -7.23 21.56 0.77
C GLY A 243 -7.87 21.00 -0.50
N PHE A 244 -7.93 19.67 -0.63
CA PHE A 244 -8.63 19.01 -1.72
C PHE A 244 -10.15 19.30 -1.68
N VAL A 245 -10.77 19.27 -2.85
CA VAL A 245 -12.21 19.50 -3.07
C VAL A 245 -12.81 18.30 -3.81
N ASP A 246 -14.14 18.29 -3.99
CA ASP A 246 -14.88 17.18 -4.64
C ASP A 246 -14.53 15.82 -4.04
N VAL A 247 -14.59 15.72 -2.70
CA VAL A 247 -14.15 14.53 -1.97
C VAL A 247 -15.23 13.46 -1.97
N HIS A 248 -14.94 12.36 -2.67
CA HIS A 248 -15.80 11.19 -2.77
C HIS A 248 -15.28 10.06 -1.88
N GLU A 249 -16.19 9.21 -1.40
CA GLU A 249 -15.84 8.03 -0.61
C GLU A 249 -16.76 6.87 -0.97
N VAL A 250 -16.19 5.68 -1.14
CA VAL A 250 -16.91 4.42 -1.26
C VAL A 250 -16.42 3.48 -0.17
N LYS A 251 -17.37 2.80 0.48
CA LYS A 251 -17.10 1.79 1.50
C LYS A 251 -17.39 0.40 0.95
N TYR A 252 -16.53 -0.54 1.25
CA TYR A 252 -16.60 -1.94 0.86
C TYR A 252 -16.77 -2.81 2.10
N LYS A 253 -17.49 -3.92 1.95
CA LYS A 253 -17.44 -5.06 2.87
C LYS A 253 -16.84 -6.23 2.11
N ILE A 254 -15.61 -6.60 2.43
CA ILE A 254 -14.87 -7.64 1.72
C ILE A 254 -15.01 -8.93 2.52
N PRO A 255 -15.74 -9.95 2.03
CA PRO A 255 -15.88 -11.21 2.74
C PRO A 255 -14.53 -11.84 3.04
N LEU A 256 -14.41 -12.43 4.21
CA LEU A 256 -13.27 -13.27 4.57
C LEU A 256 -13.65 -14.72 4.32
N GLY A 257 -13.47 -15.17 3.08
CA GLY A 257 -13.90 -16.48 2.60
C GLY A 257 -15.14 -16.45 1.70
N PRO A 258 -15.45 -17.56 1.01
CA PRO A 258 -16.42 -17.60 -0.08
C PRO A 258 -17.88 -17.83 0.35
N TRP A 259 -18.28 -17.22 1.46
CA TRP A 259 -19.62 -17.40 2.04
C TRP A 259 -20.68 -16.49 1.41
N ALA A 260 -20.27 -15.41 0.72
CA ALA A 260 -21.20 -14.47 0.13
C ALA A 260 -22.04 -15.11 -0.98
N ARG A 261 -23.32 -14.70 -1.08
CA ARG A 261 -24.22 -15.16 -2.15
C ARG A 261 -23.91 -14.49 -3.49
N ASP A 262 -23.57 -13.20 -3.46
CA ASP A 262 -23.18 -12.44 -4.64
C ASP A 262 -21.89 -13.01 -5.24
N ASN A 263 -21.84 -13.18 -6.56
CA ASN A 263 -20.72 -13.87 -7.21
C ASN A 263 -19.43 -13.06 -7.14
N THR A 264 -19.51 -11.73 -7.26
CA THR A 264 -18.33 -10.86 -7.16
C THR A 264 -17.77 -10.85 -5.76
N LEU A 265 -18.62 -10.72 -4.74
CA LEU A 265 -18.21 -10.78 -3.34
C LEU A 265 -17.70 -12.16 -2.94
N LYS A 266 -18.25 -13.23 -3.52
CA LYS A 266 -17.75 -14.60 -3.31
C LYS A 266 -16.34 -14.76 -3.87
N GLU A 267 -16.09 -14.27 -5.08
CA GLU A 267 -14.76 -14.32 -5.69
C GLU A 267 -13.75 -13.44 -4.94
N ALA A 268 -14.13 -12.20 -4.61
CA ALA A 268 -13.33 -11.35 -3.74
C ALA A 268 -13.06 -12.03 -2.37
N GLY A 269 -14.03 -12.78 -1.85
CA GLY A 269 -13.86 -13.54 -0.61
C GLY A 269 -12.89 -14.71 -0.70
N HIS A 270 -12.81 -15.41 -1.83
CA HIS A 270 -11.76 -16.41 -2.07
C HIS A 270 -10.38 -15.75 -2.07
N LEU A 271 -10.23 -14.64 -2.79
CA LEU A 271 -8.97 -13.90 -2.87
C LEU A 271 -8.58 -13.32 -1.52
N GLN A 272 -9.53 -12.75 -0.75
CA GLN A 272 -9.23 -12.21 0.57
C GLN A 272 -8.81 -13.28 1.57
N TRP A 273 -9.41 -14.48 1.50
CA TRP A 273 -8.97 -15.62 2.29
C TRP A 273 -7.53 -16.03 1.93
N ALA A 274 -7.19 -16.07 0.64
CA ALA A 274 -5.83 -16.38 0.20
C ALA A 274 -4.83 -15.29 0.65
N HIS A 275 -5.22 -14.02 0.52
CA HIS A 275 -4.45 -12.86 0.97
C HIS A 275 -4.14 -12.95 2.47
N TRP A 276 -5.14 -13.23 3.31
CA TRP A 276 -4.93 -13.49 4.73
C TRP A 276 -3.94 -14.63 4.97
N ASN A 277 -4.13 -15.79 4.35
CA ASN A 277 -3.25 -16.94 4.59
C ASN A 277 -1.78 -16.65 4.24
N ALA A 278 -1.53 -15.88 3.18
CA ALA A 278 -0.20 -15.47 2.77
C ALA A 278 0.39 -14.40 3.72
N ALA A 279 -0.40 -13.39 4.10
CA ALA A 279 0.07 -12.18 4.78
C ALA A 279 0.09 -12.26 6.32
N LEU A 280 -0.76 -13.12 6.91
CA LEU A 280 -1.01 -13.23 8.36
C LEU A 280 0.26 -13.08 9.21
N GLU A 281 1.28 -13.89 8.92
CA GLU A 281 2.51 -13.88 9.70
C GLU A 281 3.28 -12.56 9.57
N GLY A 282 3.32 -11.98 8.37
CA GLY A 282 3.99 -10.71 8.12
C GLY A 282 3.32 -9.54 8.85
N TRP A 283 2.00 -9.56 8.98
CA TRP A 283 1.27 -8.52 9.72
C TRP A 283 1.52 -8.57 11.23
N VAL A 284 1.66 -9.76 11.80
CA VAL A 284 1.68 -9.90 13.26
C VAL A 284 3.07 -9.94 13.85
N MET A 285 4.04 -10.52 13.13
CA MET A 285 5.25 -11.04 13.75
C MET A 285 6.02 -9.92 14.43
N TRP A 286 6.37 -8.87 13.69
CA TRP A 286 7.11 -7.75 14.25
C TRP A 286 6.31 -7.02 15.33
N LEU A 287 5.03 -6.76 15.09
CA LEU A 287 4.21 -5.93 15.96
C LEU A 287 3.98 -6.59 17.33
N LEU A 288 3.69 -7.89 17.36
CA LEU A 288 3.46 -8.63 18.61
C LEU A 288 4.76 -8.94 19.35
N THR A 289 5.87 -9.22 18.66
CA THR A 289 7.15 -9.50 19.33
C THR A 289 7.85 -8.26 19.90
N HIS A 290 7.44 -7.06 19.49
CA HIS A 290 7.97 -5.80 20.05
C HIS A 290 6.99 -5.08 20.97
N TYR A 291 5.69 -5.14 20.65
CA TYR A 291 4.68 -4.32 21.31
C TYR A 291 3.47 -5.14 21.80
N GLY A 292 3.59 -6.47 21.85
CA GLY A 292 2.56 -7.34 22.44
C GLY A 292 2.23 -6.98 23.88
N GLU A 293 1.02 -7.37 24.31
CA GLU A 293 0.52 -7.21 25.69
C GLU A 293 0.27 -8.58 26.33
N PRO A 294 0.47 -8.73 27.65
CA PRO A 294 0.96 -7.72 28.61
C PRO A 294 2.46 -7.42 28.50
N GLU A 295 3.22 -8.33 27.90
CA GLU A 295 4.63 -8.17 27.53
C GLU A 295 4.77 -8.54 26.05
N PRO A 296 5.86 -8.13 25.37
CA PRO A 296 6.11 -8.53 23.99
C PRO A 296 6.14 -10.06 23.85
N TRP A 297 5.47 -10.58 22.83
CA TRP A 297 5.29 -12.02 22.66
C TRP A 297 6.56 -12.67 22.14
N THR A 298 6.78 -13.93 22.50
CA THR A 298 7.75 -14.78 21.83
C THR A 298 7.25 -15.17 20.42
N LYS A 299 8.17 -15.51 19.53
CA LYS A 299 7.83 -16.03 18.20
C LYS A 299 6.89 -17.24 18.27
N GLU A 300 7.11 -18.11 19.25
CA GLU A 300 6.31 -19.32 19.45
C GLU A 300 4.87 -18.99 19.86
N GLU A 301 4.65 -18.02 20.74
CA GLU A 301 3.31 -17.53 21.11
C GLU A 301 2.56 -16.96 19.91
N VAL A 302 3.25 -16.16 19.08
CA VAL A 302 2.71 -15.65 17.82
C VAL A 302 2.28 -16.79 16.90
N GLN A 303 3.10 -17.82 16.73
CA GLN A 303 2.77 -18.97 15.88
C GLN A 303 1.58 -19.77 16.40
N VAL A 304 1.45 -19.95 17.72
CA VAL A 304 0.29 -20.60 18.35
C VAL A 304 -0.98 -19.78 18.10
N PHE A 305 -0.91 -18.45 18.22
CA PHE A 305 -2.03 -17.57 17.91
C PHE A 305 -2.44 -17.66 16.44
N LEU A 306 -1.49 -17.57 15.51
CA LEU A 306 -1.73 -17.71 14.08
C LEU A 306 -2.36 -19.07 13.72
N ALA A 307 -1.98 -20.15 14.40
CA ALA A 307 -2.60 -21.46 14.19
C ALA A 307 -4.11 -21.46 14.51
N LYS A 308 -4.52 -20.78 15.60
CA LYS A 308 -5.94 -20.63 15.96
C LYS A 308 -6.70 -19.79 14.94
N VAL A 309 -6.10 -18.67 14.51
CA VAL A 309 -6.69 -17.79 13.48
C VAL A 309 -6.87 -18.55 12.16
N ARG A 310 -5.87 -19.31 11.71
CA ARG A 310 -5.97 -20.15 10.51
C ARG A 310 -7.08 -21.22 10.61
N THR A 311 -7.36 -21.74 11.79
CA THR A 311 -8.50 -22.66 12.01
C THR A 311 -9.83 -21.92 11.85
N GLU A 312 -9.95 -20.70 12.38
CA GLU A 312 -11.16 -19.88 12.24
C GLU A 312 -11.41 -19.44 10.79
N LEU A 313 -10.36 -19.05 10.06
CA LEU A 313 -10.44 -18.71 8.63
C LEU A 313 -10.95 -19.85 7.74
N LYS A 314 -10.80 -21.11 8.18
CA LYS A 314 -11.28 -22.29 7.46
C LYS A 314 -12.72 -22.66 7.81
N ASN A 315 -13.32 -21.99 8.80
CA ASN A 315 -14.67 -22.32 9.26
C ASN A 315 -15.72 -21.64 8.37
N PRO A 316 -16.48 -22.39 7.54
CA PRO A 316 -17.46 -21.80 6.64
C PRO A 316 -18.68 -21.23 7.38
N HIS A 317 -18.81 -21.47 8.69
CA HIS A 317 -19.88 -20.94 9.52
C HIS A 317 -19.54 -19.60 10.16
N ILE A 318 -18.35 -19.04 9.91
CA ILE A 318 -17.98 -17.68 10.32
C ILE A 318 -18.10 -16.77 9.11
N HIS A 319 -19.17 -15.98 9.06
CA HIS A 319 -19.42 -15.01 7.99
C HIS A 319 -18.78 -13.67 8.35
N ALA A 320 -17.44 -13.71 8.40
CA ALA A 320 -16.60 -12.56 8.69
C ALA A 320 -16.32 -11.73 7.42
N TYR A 321 -16.11 -10.42 7.59
CA TYR A 321 -15.66 -9.52 6.54
C TYR A 321 -14.73 -8.45 7.09
N GLU A 322 -13.89 -7.87 6.22
CA GLU A 322 -13.12 -6.67 6.50
C GLU A 322 -13.71 -5.47 5.74
N PRO A 323 -13.96 -4.34 6.43
CA PRO A 323 -14.27 -3.09 5.78
C PRO A 323 -13.07 -2.55 5.00
N ALA A 324 -13.34 -1.88 3.89
CA ALA A 324 -12.37 -1.02 3.21
C ALA A 324 -13.03 0.29 2.82
N ASN A 325 -12.24 1.36 2.79
CA ASN A 325 -12.67 2.66 2.29
C ASN A 325 -11.77 3.05 1.11
N ARG A 326 -12.37 3.60 0.06
CA ARG A 326 -11.66 4.25 -1.04
C ARG A 326 -12.12 5.70 -1.10
N VAL A 327 -11.17 6.63 -1.02
CA VAL A 327 -11.41 8.07 -1.07
C VAL A 327 -10.65 8.65 -2.25
N TRP A 328 -11.31 9.48 -3.06
CA TRP A 328 -10.65 10.26 -4.09
C TRP A 328 -11.14 11.70 -4.07
N ALA A 329 -10.24 12.62 -4.40
CA ALA A 329 -10.50 14.04 -4.33
C ALA A 329 -9.64 14.80 -5.34
N ARG A 330 -10.09 16.00 -5.70
CA ARG A 330 -9.46 16.84 -6.72
C ARG A 330 -8.75 18.02 -6.07
N LYS A 331 -7.56 18.38 -6.57
CA LYS A 331 -6.99 19.69 -6.28
C LYS A 331 -7.86 20.76 -6.96
N PRO A 332 -8.20 21.88 -6.30
CA PRO A 332 -8.94 22.96 -6.95
C PRO A 332 -8.28 23.38 -8.28
N THR A 333 -9.10 23.73 -9.27
CA THR A 333 -8.67 24.24 -10.57
C THR A 333 -7.99 25.61 -10.40
N LYS A 334 -7.31 26.08 -11.45
CA LYS A 334 -6.66 27.40 -11.44
C LYS A 334 -7.67 28.50 -11.16
N GLU A 335 -8.86 28.40 -11.76
CA GLU A 335 -9.97 29.35 -11.60
C GLU A 335 -10.52 29.36 -10.16
N GLU A 336 -10.72 28.18 -9.55
CA GLU A 336 -11.18 28.06 -8.16
C GLU A 336 -10.16 28.61 -7.16
N LEU A 337 -8.86 28.37 -7.39
CA LEU A 337 -7.78 28.93 -6.58
C LEU A 337 -7.71 30.45 -6.67
N GLN A 338 -7.81 31.01 -7.88
CA GLN A 338 -7.82 32.45 -8.11
C GLN A 338 -9.04 33.11 -7.45
N THR A 339 -10.21 32.49 -7.56
CA THR A 339 -11.44 32.98 -6.93
C THR A 339 -11.30 33.01 -5.40
N LYS A 340 -10.77 31.95 -4.80
CA LYS A 340 -10.47 31.92 -3.35
C LYS A 340 -9.45 32.97 -2.93
N ALA A 341 -8.42 33.22 -3.74
CA ALA A 341 -7.41 34.23 -3.45
C ALA A 341 -8.02 35.65 -3.45
N ASN A 342 -8.85 35.96 -4.44
CA ASN A 342 -9.51 37.27 -4.55
C ASN A 342 -10.45 37.53 -3.36
N LEU A 343 -11.25 36.53 -2.95
CA LEU A 343 -12.13 36.64 -1.78
C LEU A 343 -11.36 36.91 -0.48
N LYS A 344 -10.18 36.30 -0.30
CA LYS A 344 -9.35 36.55 0.90
C LYS A 344 -8.80 37.99 0.95
N VAL A 345 -8.48 38.56 -0.21
CA VAL A 345 -7.99 39.95 -0.32
C VAL A 345 -9.10 40.94 0.03
N GLU A 346 -10.33 40.70 -0.43
CA GLU A 346 -11.49 41.56 -0.11
C GLU A 346 -11.90 41.51 1.36
N THR A 347 -11.59 40.42 2.08
CA THR A 347 -11.92 40.25 3.50
C THR A 347 -10.80 40.61 4.49
N SER A 348 -9.63 41.04 4.00
CA SER A 348 -8.51 41.45 4.87
C SER A 348 -8.54 42.98 5.09
N PRO A 349 -8.68 43.49 6.34
CA PRO A 349 -8.81 44.92 6.64
C PRO A 349 -7.53 45.74 6.40
#